data_AF-A0AB73G468-F1
#
_entry.id   AF-A0AB73G468-F1
#
_cell.length_a   1.000
_cell.length_b   1.000
_cell.length_c   1.000
_cell.angle_alpha   90.00
_cell.angle_beta   90.00
_cell.angle_gamma   90.00
#
_symmetry.space_group_name_H-M   'P 1'
#
loop_
_entity.id
_entity.type
_entity.pdbx_description
1 polymer ?
#
loop_
_entity_poly.entity_id
_entity_poly.type
_entity_poly.pdbx_seq_one_letter_code
_entity_poly.pdbx_strand_id
1 'polypeptide(L)'
;MSKTGKQRTHKVGTQTLRVNRVQPTTLGRMPLYAICTPDRWGLRYSDEDPDRHDQLMYPVARDYVRAIQNVLVTQVQWGDAYFGPKDATPTLKLRWPIEIDDQKRLSVLIRPIITNALISKTAGFGIPVEAVPSRLGFYIPSSSSPAGEQGTFSPNDWSLLLNISMLEPMFRIREVAPPSDIAERDQQLEPLRTLAGTLYHEARHCQQWFWIYALVQQHPDNFDRMSSIAKWPYSLAVSTRQDSGQGQLQAQDVVALAAKKPIPNDTATLISLKRMTVGQYMYVLNIWRKFNFVPSYLPDRAALEVEFQRARAAAIDLLQHVGIGGTSIDVDAMVAEPSGCYCNYTARPWENDAFFCGEMATAYWRADLGLGLRTYPADQCSRAYEHADSNRRLATRVVSDSNGTNDTSGTQ
;
A
#
# COMPACT_ATOMS: atom_id res chain seq x y z
N MET A 1 8.28 42.44 -23.23
CA MET A 1 7.94 41.12 -23.81
C MET A 1 9.22 40.35 -24.12
N SER A 2 9.56 39.32 -23.34
CA SER A 2 10.56 38.25 -23.53
C SER A 2 10.67 37.54 -22.16
N LYS A 3 10.61 36.23 -21.92
CA LYS A 3 10.77 35.02 -22.72
C LYS A 3 9.68 34.03 -22.32
N THR A 4 9.08 33.35 -23.30
CA THR A 4 8.28 32.13 -23.09
C THR A 4 9.16 31.06 -22.44
N GLY A 5 9.07 30.93 -21.11
CA GLY A 5 9.62 29.77 -20.41
C GLY A 5 8.91 28.53 -20.94
N LYS A 6 9.67 27.54 -21.46
CA LYS A 6 9.11 26.26 -21.91
C LYS A 6 8.19 25.70 -20.82
N GLN A 7 6.92 25.49 -21.16
CA GLN A 7 5.97 24.85 -20.26
C GLN A 7 6.50 23.46 -19.89
N ARG A 8 6.65 23.20 -18.58
CA ARG A 8 7.22 21.95 -18.08
C ARG A 8 6.29 20.78 -18.40
N THR A 9 6.85 19.63 -18.75
CA THR A 9 6.09 18.41 -19.10
C THR A 9 6.70 17.17 -18.44
N HIS A 10 5.88 16.14 -18.20
CA HIS A 10 6.31 14.80 -17.81
C HIS A 10 5.81 13.76 -18.80
N LYS A 11 6.65 12.77 -19.12
CA LYS A 11 6.22 11.57 -19.83
C LYS A 11 5.59 10.56 -18.87
N VAL A 12 4.48 9.95 -19.24
CA VAL A 12 3.71 9.00 -18.42
C VAL A 12 3.18 7.90 -19.35
N GLY A 13 3.75 6.69 -19.26
CA GLY A 13 3.53 5.64 -20.25
C GLY A 13 3.90 6.10 -21.66
N THR A 14 2.97 5.99 -22.60
CA THR A 14 3.13 6.48 -23.97
C THR A 14 2.82 7.98 -24.13
N GLN A 15 2.32 8.64 -23.09
CA GLN A 15 1.82 10.02 -23.16
C GLN A 15 2.82 11.06 -22.65
N THR A 16 2.69 12.31 -23.08
CA THR A 16 3.42 13.45 -22.52
C THR A 16 2.42 14.49 -22.02
N LEU A 17 2.48 14.78 -20.72
CA LEU A 17 1.53 15.61 -20.00
C LEU A 17 2.18 16.90 -19.52
N ARG A 18 1.42 17.99 -19.49
CA ARG A 18 1.89 19.29 -18.98
C ARG A 18 1.83 19.31 -17.45
N VAL A 19 2.88 19.85 -16.83
CA VAL A 19 2.91 20.11 -15.38
C VAL A 19 2.10 21.37 -15.12
N ASN A 20 0.95 21.23 -14.47
CA ASN A 20 0.12 22.38 -14.09
C ASN A 20 0.52 22.87 -12.69
N ARG A 21 0.55 24.19 -12.51
CA ARG A 21 0.58 24.81 -11.18
C ARG A 21 -0.76 24.53 -10.48
N VAL A 22 -0.80 24.52 -9.15
CA VAL A 22 -1.93 24.14 -8.26
C VAL A 22 -3.13 25.11 -8.34
N GLN A 23 -3.48 25.57 -9.54
CA GLN A 23 -4.73 26.23 -9.83
C GLN A 23 -5.64 25.24 -10.57
N PRO A 24 -6.96 25.40 -10.50
CA PRO A 24 -7.86 24.72 -11.41
C PRO A 24 -7.33 24.89 -12.84
N THR A 25 -7.46 23.84 -13.66
CA THR A 25 -7.20 23.93 -15.10
C THR A 25 -7.97 25.13 -15.67
N THR A 26 -7.58 25.62 -16.85
CA THR A 26 -8.34 26.66 -17.57
C THR A 26 -9.79 26.26 -17.88
N LEU A 27 -10.16 25.00 -17.62
CA LEU A 27 -11.50 24.42 -17.71
C LEU A 27 -12.17 24.21 -16.33
N GLY A 28 -11.62 24.79 -15.25
CA GLY A 28 -12.16 24.68 -13.88
C GLY A 28 -11.97 23.32 -13.20
N ARG A 29 -11.27 22.37 -13.83
CA ARG A 29 -11.04 21.01 -13.27
C ARG A 29 -9.83 20.96 -12.35
N MET A 30 -9.87 20.13 -11.31
CA MET A 30 -8.72 19.91 -10.42
C MET A 30 -7.53 19.28 -11.16
N PRO A 31 -6.28 19.66 -10.81
CA PRO A 31 -5.09 19.10 -11.46
C PRO A 31 -4.91 17.62 -11.12
N LEU A 32 -4.86 16.76 -12.15
CA LEU A 32 -4.68 15.30 -12.02
C LEU A 32 -3.44 14.90 -11.21
N TYR A 33 -2.41 15.77 -11.16
CA TYR A 33 -1.18 15.52 -10.42
C TYR A 33 -1.25 15.84 -8.92
N ALA A 34 -2.27 16.57 -8.45
CA ALA A 34 -2.27 17.16 -7.11
C ALA A 34 -3.18 16.45 -6.09
N ILE A 35 -3.74 15.30 -6.49
CA ILE A 35 -4.79 14.61 -5.74
C ILE A 35 -4.27 13.29 -5.15
N CYS A 36 -4.84 12.89 -4.00
CA CYS A 36 -4.65 11.56 -3.37
C CYS A 36 -5.35 10.42 -4.14
N THR A 37 -5.96 10.75 -5.28
CA THR A 37 -6.93 9.97 -6.07
C THR A 37 -6.41 9.15 -7.25
N PRO A 38 -5.18 9.29 -7.78
CA PRO A 38 -4.89 8.66 -9.07
C PRO A 38 -4.86 7.12 -8.99
N ASP A 39 -5.03 6.55 -7.79
CA ASP A 39 -4.88 5.13 -7.50
C ASP A 39 -6.18 4.32 -7.66
N ARG A 40 -7.13 4.73 -8.52
CA ARG A 40 -8.41 4.04 -8.75
C ARG A 40 -8.27 2.82 -9.67
N TRP A 41 -7.38 1.89 -9.32
CA TRP A 41 -7.07 0.73 -10.15
C TRP A 41 -6.73 -0.49 -9.30
N GLY A 42 -6.91 -1.68 -9.88
CA GLY A 42 -6.59 -2.95 -9.22
C GLY A 42 -7.43 -3.15 -7.96
N LEU A 43 -6.79 -3.43 -6.82
CA LEU A 43 -7.48 -3.61 -5.53
C LEU A 43 -8.22 -2.34 -5.06
N ARG A 44 -7.74 -1.15 -5.42
CA ARG A 44 -8.43 0.12 -5.13
C ARG A 44 -9.36 0.56 -6.26
N TYR A 45 -9.60 -0.29 -7.27
CA TYR A 45 -10.54 0.07 -8.31
C TYR A 45 -11.90 0.43 -7.72
N SER A 46 -12.43 1.54 -8.19
CA SER A 46 -13.70 2.06 -7.77
C SER A 46 -14.46 2.71 -8.90
N ASP A 47 -15.79 2.66 -8.78
CA ASP A 47 -16.72 3.34 -9.67
C ASP A 47 -17.73 4.15 -8.86
N GLU A 48 -18.46 5.05 -9.52
CA GLU A 48 -19.57 5.75 -8.88
C GLU A 48 -20.61 4.74 -8.36
N ASP A 49 -21.11 5.00 -7.17
CA ASP A 49 -22.19 4.21 -6.59
C ASP A 49 -23.51 4.56 -7.29
N PRO A 50 -24.19 3.60 -7.94
CA PRO A 50 -25.44 3.87 -8.65
C PRO A 50 -26.59 4.26 -7.71
N ASP A 51 -26.52 3.86 -6.43
CA ASP A 51 -27.58 4.06 -5.45
C ASP A 51 -27.28 5.22 -4.49
N ARG A 52 -26.00 5.61 -4.36
CA ARG A 52 -25.53 6.69 -3.47
C ARG A 52 -24.75 7.74 -4.25
N HIS A 53 -25.44 8.75 -4.74
CA HIS A 53 -24.82 9.91 -5.40
C HIS A 53 -23.63 10.45 -4.57
N ASP A 54 -22.53 10.76 -5.26
CA ASP A 54 -21.24 11.24 -4.71
C ASP A 54 -20.44 10.24 -3.85
N GLN A 55 -20.84 8.97 -3.80
CA GLN A 55 -20.04 7.91 -3.17
C GLN A 55 -19.40 6.99 -4.20
N LEU A 56 -18.28 6.41 -3.81
CA LEU A 56 -17.59 5.38 -4.59
C LEU A 56 -17.87 3.99 -4.05
N MET A 57 -18.00 3.04 -4.97
CA MET A 57 -18.03 1.61 -4.71
C MET A 57 -16.72 0.97 -5.11
N TYR A 58 -16.24 0.01 -4.31
CA TYR A 58 -14.99 -0.70 -4.53
C TYR A 58 -15.30 -2.19 -4.72
N PRO A 59 -15.69 -2.62 -5.94
CA PRO A 59 -16.20 -3.96 -6.17
C PRO A 59 -15.19 -5.06 -5.83
N VAL A 60 -13.90 -4.84 -6.08
CA VAL A 60 -12.85 -5.82 -5.74
C VAL A 60 -12.74 -6.00 -4.23
N ALA A 61 -12.80 -4.91 -3.46
CA ALA A 61 -12.77 -4.97 -2.00
C ALA A 61 -14.04 -5.61 -1.44
N ARG A 62 -15.22 -5.24 -1.96
CA ARG A 62 -16.51 -5.84 -1.59
C ARG A 62 -16.49 -7.36 -1.77
N ASP A 63 -16.10 -7.83 -2.94
CA ASP A 63 -16.14 -9.26 -3.27
C ASP A 63 -15.08 -10.04 -2.46
N TYR A 64 -13.90 -9.46 -2.27
CA TYR A 64 -12.86 -9.98 -1.38
C TYR A 64 -13.38 -10.15 0.05
N VAL A 65 -13.96 -9.09 0.62
CA VAL A 65 -14.41 -9.06 2.02
C VAL A 65 -15.50 -10.09 2.27
N ARG A 66 -16.50 -10.16 1.39
CA ARG A 66 -17.57 -11.15 1.50
C ARG A 66 -17.00 -12.57 1.56
N ALA A 67 -16.03 -12.87 0.70
CA ALA A 67 -15.41 -14.19 0.63
C ALA A 67 -14.53 -14.49 1.86
N ILE A 68 -13.66 -13.56 2.28
CA ILE A 68 -12.77 -13.76 3.43
C ILE A 68 -13.55 -13.81 4.74
N GLN A 69 -14.57 -12.98 4.90
CA GLN A 69 -15.45 -13.01 6.07
C GLN A 69 -16.18 -14.35 6.14
N ASN A 70 -16.72 -14.85 5.03
CA ASN A 70 -17.32 -16.19 5.01
C ASN A 70 -16.33 -17.27 5.51
N VAL A 71 -15.09 -17.28 5.01
CA VAL A 71 -14.09 -18.26 5.48
C VAL A 71 -13.78 -18.09 6.97
N LEU A 72 -13.38 -16.89 7.39
CA LEU A 72 -12.89 -16.64 8.75
C LEU A 72 -13.99 -16.78 9.82
N VAL A 73 -15.25 -16.46 9.47
CA VAL A 73 -16.39 -16.46 10.40
C VAL A 73 -17.13 -17.78 10.38
N THR A 74 -17.35 -18.39 9.21
CA THR A 74 -18.23 -19.57 9.08
C THR A 74 -17.51 -20.89 8.92
N GLN A 75 -16.24 -20.89 8.52
CA GLN A 75 -15.48 -22.14 8.28
C GLN A 75 -14.42 -22.42 9.34
N VAL A 76 -13.98 -21.41 10.10
CA VAL A 76 -12.93 -21.55 11.11
C VAL A 76 -13.52 -21.39 12.52
N GLN A 77 -13.17 -22.32 13.40
CA GLN A 77 -13.39 -22.21 14.84
C GLN A 77 -12.08 -21.79 15.52
N TRP A 78 -12.15 -20.75 16.35
CA TRP A 78 -11.03 -20.11 17.02
C TRP A 78 -11.06 -20.45 18.52
N GLY A 79 -10.42 -21.55 18.91
CA GLY A 79 -10.55 -22.09 20.27
C GLY A 79 -12.00 -22.50 20.57
N ASP A 80 -12.61 -21.90 21.58
CA ASP A 80 -14.00 -22.16 21.94
C ASP A 80 -14.99 -21.35 21.06
N ALA A 81 -14.52 -20.33 20.35
CA ALA A 81 -15.36 -19.42 19.60
C ALA A 81 -15.59 -19.91 18.15
N TYR A 82 -16.86 -20.18 17.81
CA TYR A 82 -17.29 -20.45 16.45
C TYR A 82 -18.44 -19.50 16.07
N PHE A 83 -18.21 -18.71 15.02
CA PHE A 83 -19.15 -17.67 14.60
C PHE A 83 -20.05 -18.11 13.43
N GLY A 84 -19.90 -19.34 12.94
CA GLY A 84 -20.75 -19.87 11.88
C GLY A 84 -22.20 -20.10 12.32
N PRO A 85 -23.06 -20.54 11.39
CA PRO A 85 -24.44 -20.88 11.71
C PRO A 85 -24.52 -21.92 12.84
N LYS A 86 -25.58 -21.82 13.65
CA LYS A 86 -25.88 -22.84 14.65
C LYS A 86 -25.97 -24.21 13.97
N ASP A 87 -25.35 -25.22 14.57
CA ASP A 87 -25.26 -26.61 14.08
C ASP A 87 -24.37 -26.83 12.84
N ALA A 88 -23.73 -25.78 12.30
CA ALA A 88 -22.71 -25.96 11.27
C ALA A 88 -21.41 -26.56 11.86
N THR A 89 -20.75 -27.42 11.08
CA THR A 89 -19.44 -27.98 11.46
C THR A 89 -18.33 -27.13 10.86
N PRO A 90 -17.39 -26.60 11.67
CA PRO A 90 -16.26 -25.84 11.13
C PRO A 90 -15.36 -26.74 10.29
N THR A 91 -14.85 -26.20 9.18
CA THR A 91 -13.87 -26.87 8.31
C THR A 91 -12.51 -26.96 8.98
N LEU A 92 -12.14 -25.95 9.78
CA LEU A 92 -10.87 -25.88 10.49
C LEU A 92 -11.11 -25.49 11.95
N LYS A 93 -10.53 -26.24 12.88
CA LYS A 93 -10.54 -25.92 14.32
C LYS A 93 -9.11 -25.59 14.73
N LEU A 94 -8.92 -24.39 15.25
CA LEU A 94 -7.62 -23.90 15.66
C LEU A 94 -7.53 -23.83 17.19
N ARG A 95 -6.32 -24.00 17.71
CA ARG A 95 -5.97 -23.75 19.12
C ARG A 95 -4.84 -22.72 19.19
N TRP A 96 -4.69 -22.11 20.36
CA TRP A 96 -3.56 -21.22 20.65
C TRP A 96 -2.49 -21.96 21.47
N PRO A 97 -1.19 -21.82 21.16
CA PRO A 97 -0.64 -21.15 19.96
C PRO A 97 -1.02 -21.89 18.66
N ILE A 98 -1.12 -21.16 17.55
CA ILE A 98 -1.43 -21.77 16.24
C ILE A 98 -0.17 -22.44 15.70
N GLU A 99 -0.17 -23.76 15.67
CA GLU A 99 0.94 -24.58 15.17
C GLU A 99 1.19 -24.39 13.67
N ILE A 100 2.41 -24.69 13.21
CA ILE A 100 2.85 -24.45 11.83
C ILE A 100 1.93 -25.14 10.79
N ASP A 101 1.50 -26.37 11.05
CA ASP A 101 0.62 -27.09 10.11
C ASP A 101 -0.80 -26.51 10.06
N ASP A 102 -1.29 -26.00 11.18
CA ASP A 102 -2.57 -25.28 11.22
C ASP A 102 -2.48 -23.91 10.54
N GLN A 103 -1.34 -23.21 10.64
CA GLN A 103 -1.08 -22.01 9.84
C GLN A 103 -1.14 -22.30 8.34
N LYS A 104 -0.55 -23.42 7.88
CA LYS A 104 -0.62 -23.85 6.48
C LYS A 104 -2.07 -24.14 6.06
N ARG A 105 -2.84 -24.87 6.88
CA ARG A 105 -4.25 -25.18 6.60
C ARG A 105 -5.11 -23.92 6.54
N LEU A 106 -4.89 -22.96 7.43
CA LEU A 106 -5.55 -21.65 7.37
C LEU A 106 -5.18 -20.89 6.09
N SER A 107 -3.89 -20.92 5.71
CA SER A 107 -3.40 -20.28 4.48
C SER A 107 -4.03 -20.90 3.22
N VAL A 108 -4.28 -22.21 3.20
CA VAL A 108 -4.99 -22.90 2.12
C VAL A 108 -6.42 -22.40 1.95
N LEU A 109 -7.12 -22.07 3.04
CA LEU A 109 -8.49 -21.52 2.96
C LEU A 109 -8.50 -20.07 2.47
N ILE A 110 -7.51 -19.27 2.88
CA ILE A 110 -7.45 -17.83 2.60
C ILE A 110 -6.88 -17.53 1.21
N ARG A 111 -5.87 -18.29 0.77
CA ARG A 111 -5.11 -18.02 -0.46
C ARG A 111 -5.99 -17.88 -1.71
N PRO A 112 -7.01 -18.73 -1.97
CA PRO A 112 -7.86 -18.56 -3.15
C PRO A 112 -8.57 -17.20 -3.19
N ILE A 113 -8.95 -16.67 -2.03
CA ILE A 113 -9.71 -15.42 -1.91
C ILE A 113 -8.86 -14.22 -2.32
N ILE A 114 -7.66 -14.12 -1.76
CA ILE A 114 -6.75 -13.03 -2.11
C ILE A 114 -6.14 -13.20 -3.51
N THR A 115 -5.96 -14.45 -3.98
CA THR A 115 -5.59 -14.72 -5.38
C THR A 115 -6.64 -14.13 -6.32
N ASN A 116 -7.92 -14.42 -6.10
CA ASN A 116 -9.01 -13.89 -6.93
C ASN A 116 -9.05 -12.36 -6.94
N ALA A 117 -8.78 -11.71 -5.80
CA ALA A 117 -8.70 -10.26 -5.73
C ALA A 117 -7.49 -9.71 -6.52
N LEU A 118 -6.31 -10.30 -6.37
CA LEU A 118 -5.08 -9.89 -7.05
C LEU A 118 -5.16 -10.04 -8.57
N ILE A 119 -5.77 -11.11 -9.06
CA ILE A 119 -5.90 -11.39 -10.50
C ILE A 119 -7.17 -10.77 -11.12
N SER A 120 -7.97 -10.06 -10.32
CA SER A 120 -9.25 -9.52 -10.75
C SER A 120 -9.08 -8.68 -12.02
N LYS A 121 -9.85 -9.01 -13.06
CA LYS A 121 -9.85 -8.27 -14.32
C LYS A 121 -10.64 -6.97 -14.25
N THR A 122 -11.36 -6.73 -13.14
CA THR A 122 -12.12 -5.51 -12.93
C THR A 122 -11.17 -4.31 -13.06
N ALA A 123 -11.37 -3.52 -14.12
CA ALA A 123 -10.54 -2.39 -14.53
C ALA A 123 -9.09 -2.66 -14.99
N GLY A 124 -8.76 -3.91 -15.35
CA GLY A 124 -7.56 -4.22 -16.15
C GLY A 124 -6.20 -4.26 -15.42
N PHE A 125 -6.13 -3.90 -14.14
CA PHE A 125 -4.88 -3.89 -13.35
C PHE A 125 -4.71 -5.10 -12.40
N GLY A 126 -5.44 -6.19 -12.63
CA GLY A 126 -5.13 -7.47 -12.01
C GLY A 126 -3.77 -8.02 -12.47
N ILE A 127 -2.99 -8.55 -11.54
CA ILE A 127 -1.70 -9.18 -11.89
C ILE A 127 -1.93 -10.57 -12.52
N PRO A 128 -0.98 -11.10 -13.31
CA PRO A 128 -1.00 -12.49 -13.72
C PRO A 128 -1.02 -13.45 -12.53
N VAL A 129 -1.63 -14.62 -12.69
CA VAL A 129 -1.72 -15.62 -11.61
C VAL A 129 -0.34 -16.10 -11.15
N GLU A 130 0.61 -16.15 -12.09
CA GLU A 130 2.01 -16.52 -11.85
C GLU A 130 2.73 -15.50 -10.96
N ALA A 131 2.24 -14.27 -10.91
CA ALA A 131 2.75 -13.21 -10.05
C ALA A 131 2.13 -13.17 -8.66
N VAL A 132 1.14 -14.02 -8.36
CA VAL A 132 0.60 -14.14 -7.00
C VAL A 132 1.66 -14.79 -6.09
N PRO A 133 1.97 -14.20 -4.92
CA PRO A 133 2.98 -14.73 -4.00
C PRO A 133 2.80 -16.22 -3.71
N SER A 134 3.83 -17.02 -3.97
CA SER A 134 3.85 -18.45 -3.66
C SER A 134 3.93 -18.68 -2.16
N ARG A 135 4.70 -17.82 -1.49
CA ARG A 135 4.83 -17.69 -0.04
C ARG A 135 3.80 -16.70 0.48
N LEU A 136 2.55 -17.17 0.59
CA LEU A 136 1.47 -16.46 1.26
C LEU A 136 1.10 -17.21 2.53
N GLY A 137 1.25 -16.58 3.68
CA GLY A 137 0.96 -17.22 4.96
C GLY A 137 1.27 -16.35 6.16
N PHE A 138 1.78 -16.97 7.21
CA PHE A 138 1.93 -16.37 8.52
C PHE A 138 3.37 -16.45 9.03
N TYR A 139 3.70 -15.55 9.95
CA TYR A 139 4.93 -15.60 10.73
C TYR A 139 4.65 -15.29 12.20
N ILE A 140 5.56 -15.75 13.05
CA ILE A 140 5.61 -15.37 14.47
C ILE A 140 6.67 -14.27 14.61
N PRO A 141 6.38 -13.16 15.30
CA PRO A 141 7.36 -12.11 15.50
C PRO A 141 8.68 -12.61 16.10
N SER A 142 9.77 -12.04 15.63
CA SER A 142 11.14 -12.34 16.06
C SER A 142 11.98 -11.06 16.06
N SER A 143 13.25 -11.14 16.47
CA SER A 143 14.14 -9.98 16.38
C SER A 143 14.34 -9.47 14.95
N SER A 144 14.16 -10.32 13.93
CA SER A 144 14.20 -9.95 12.52
C SER A 144 12.84 -9.53 11.94
N SER A 145 11.75 -9.69 12.69
CA SER A 145 10.38 -9.31 12.31
C SER A 145 9.62 -8.88 13.58
N PRO A 146 9.78 -7.63 14.03
CA PRO A 146 9.35 -7.19 15.35
C PRO A 146 7.83 -7.34 15.57
N ALA A 147 7.42 -7.47 16.84
CA ALA A 147 6.02 -7.70 17.24
C ALA A 147 5.03 -6.57 16.88
N GLY A 148 5.50 -5.45 16.34
CA GLY A 148 4.67 -4.30 15.93
C GLY A 148 4.20 -4.32 14.47
N GLU A 149 4.79 -5.16 13.62
CA GLU A 149 4.33 -5.31 12.23
C GLU A 149 3.13 -6.26 12.20
N GLN A 150 2.03 -5.84 11.56
CA GLN A 150 0.86 -6.69 11.36
C GLN A 150 1.03 -7.60 10.13
N GLY A 151 1.77 -7.15 9.13
CA GLY A 151 2.06 -7.91 7.93
C GLY A 151 3.24 -7.28 7.19
N THR A 152 3.71 -8.01 6.18
CA THR A 152 4.74 -7.51 5.27
C THR A 152 4.62 -8.18 3.90
N PHE A 153 4.72 -7.36 2.86
CA PHE A 153 5.07 -7.80 1.51
C PHE A 153 6.56 -7.52 1.23
N SER A 154 7.30 -8.57 0.88
CA SER A 154 8.72 -8.47 0.52
C SER A 154 8.92 -8.63 -0.99
N PRO A 155 9.39 -7.58 -1.70
CA PRO A 155 9.68 -7.67 -3.13
C PRO A 155 10.95 -8.48 -3.45
N ASN A 156 11.82 -8.73 -2.46
CA ASN A 156 13.09 -9.42 -2.64
C ASN A 156 12.92 -10.92 -2.89
N ASP A 157 11.94 -11.53 -2.22
CA ASP A 157 11.61 -12.95 -2.32
C ASP A 157 10.13 -13.18 -2.69
N TRP A 158 9.44 -12.10 -3.08
CA TRP A 158 8.05 -12.05 -3.52
C TRP A 158 7.07 -12.74 -2.56
N SER A 159 7.22 -12.48 -1.26
CA SER A 159 6.44 -13.09 -0.19
C SER A 159 5.44 -12.13 0.46
N LEU A 160 4.33 -12.66 0.95
CA LEU A 160 3.31 -11.95 1.74
C LEU A 160 3.08 -12.72 3.03
N LEU A 161 3.48 -12.14 4.16
CA LEU A 161 3.40 -12.79 5.46
C LEU A 161 2.64 -11.92 6.46
N LEU A 162 1.74 -12.54 7.23
CA LEU A 162 0.95 -11.87 8.26
C LEU A 162 1.38 -12.32 9.65
N ASN A 163 1.39 -11.39 10.60
CA ASN A 163 1.71 -11.68 11.99
C ASN A 163 0.59 -12.50 12.64
N ILE A 164 0.85 -13.77 12.94
CA ILE A 164 -0.16 -14.67 13.50
C ILE A 164 -0.63 -14.24 14.90
N SER A 165 0.19 -13.48 15.63
CA SER A 165 -0.13 -12.99 16.98
C SER A 165 -1.31 -12.02 17.02
N MET A 166 -1.69 -11.41 15.88
CA MET A 166 -2.90 -10.60 15.82
C MET A 166 -4.18 -11.40 16.12
N LEU A 167 -4.13 -12.73 15.97
CA LEU A 167 -5.28 -13.62 16.20
C LEU A 167 -5.38 -14.13 17.64
N GLU A 168 -4.40 -13.86 18.50
CA GLU A 168 -4.43 -14.30 19.90
C GLU A 168 -5.74 -13.93 20.62
N PRO A 169 -6.31 -12.71 20.47
CA PRO A 169 -7.54 -12.35 21.17
C PRO A 169 -8.74 -13.23 20.84
N MET A 170 -8.78 -13.85 19.64
CA MET A 170 -9.86 -14.74 19.23
C MET A 170 -10.00 -15.96 20.17
N PHE A 171 -8.87 -16.44 20.70
CA PHE A 171 -8.82 -17.63 21.56
C PHE A 171 -9.19 -17.34 23.02
N ARG A 172 -9.45 -16.06 23.35
CA ARG A 172 -9.91 -15.63 24.67
C ARG A 172 -11.43 -15.54 24.77
N ILE A 173 -12.13 -15.64 23.64
CA ILE A 173 -13.59 -15.58 23.56
C ILE A 173 -14.17 -16.91 24.03
N ARG A 174 -14.94 -16.88 25.12
CA ARG A 174 -15.59 -18.06 25.71
C ARG A 174 -17.01 -18.28 25.23
N GLU A 175 -17.71 -17.18 24.97
CA GLU A 175 -19.09 -17.18 24.49
C GLU A 175 -19.20 -16.20 23.33
N VAL A 176 -19.76 -16.67 22.22
CA VAL A 176 -19.93 -15.89 21.01
C VAL A 176 -21.20 -15.07 21.12
N ALA A 177 -21.07 -13.75 20.90
CA ALA A 177 -22.23 -12.86 20.89
C ALA A 177 -23.23 -13.30 19.81
N PRO A 178 -24.54 -13.34 20.14
CA PRO A 178 -25.57 -13.76 19.19
C PRO A 178 -25.64 -12.79 17.99
N PRO A 179 -26.09 -13.23 16.81
CA PRO A 179 -26.20 -12.35 15.63
C PRO A 179 -27.06 -11.10 15.84
N SER A 180 -27.96 -11.11 16.83
CA SER A 180 -28.78 -9.95 17.20
C SER A 180 -27.99 -8.87 17.95
N ASP A 181 -26.89 -9.22 18.63
CA ASP A 181 -25.99 -8.25 19.27
C ASP A 181 -24.84 -7.90 18.32
N ILE A 182 -25.16 -7.07 17.32
CA ILE A 182 -24.22 -6.67 16.27
C ILE A 182 -23.01 -5.94 16.86
N ALA A 183 -23.20 -5.15 17.93
CA ALA A 183 -22.15 -4.32 18.51
C ALA A 183 -21.10 -5.17 19.23
N GLU A 184 -21.53 -6.07 20.13
CA GLU A 184 -20.62 -6.99 20.80
C GLU A 184 -19.96 -7.94 19.79
N ARG A 185 -20.72 -8.40 18.79
CA ARG A 185 -20.20 -9.28 17.75
C ARG A 185 -19.15 -8.61 16.86
N ASP A 186 -19.32 -7.34 16.46
CA ASP A 186 -18.27 -6.58 15.72
C ASP A 186 -17.00 -6.45 16.58
N GLN A 187 -17.15 -6.21 17.89
CA GLN A 187 -16.02 -6.15 18.81
C GLN A 187 -15.28 -7.49 18.93
N GLN A 188 -16.01 -8.60 19.03
CA GLN A 188 -15.42 -9.94 19.09
C GLN A 188 -14.72 -10.34 17.77
N LEU A 189 -15.24 -9.88 16.63
CA LEU A 189 -14.69 -10.14 15.30
C LEU A 189 -13.56 -9.17 14.88
N GLU A 190 -13.23 -8.19 15.73
CA GLU A 190 -12.22 -7.16 15.48
C GLU A 190 -10.87 -7.76 15.01
N PRO A 191 -10.31 -8.81 15.64
CA PRO A 191 -9.03 -9.38 15.20
C PRO A 191 -9.10 -9.99 13.79
N LEU A 192 -10.23 -10.61 13.43
CA LEU A 192 -10.43 -11.18 12.08
C LEU A 192 -10.60 -10.08 11.03
N ARG A 193 -11.30 -8.99 11.38
CA ARG A 193 -11.42 -7.81 10.52
C ARG A 193 -10.06 -7.16 10.29
N THR A 194 -9.24 -7.04 11.34
CA THR A 194 -7.88 -6.52 11.25
C THR A 194 -7.02 -7.42 10.35
N LEU A 195 -7.06 -8.75 10.53
CA LEU A 195 -6.40 -9.70 9.63
C LEU A 195 -6.80 -9.51 8.16
N ALA A 196 -8.11 -9.40 7.88
CA ALA A 196 -8.61 -9.21 6.52
C ALA A 196 -8.16 -7.86 5.92
N GLY A 197 -8.17 -6.79 6.72
CA GLY A 197 -7.66 -5.48 6.33
C GLY A 197 -6.15 -5.51 6.02
N THR A 198 -5.35 -6.12 6.89
CA THR A 198 -3.90 -6.27 6.70
C THR A 198 -3.58 -7.12 5.48
N LEU A 199 -4.26 -8.25 5.27
CA LEU A 199 -4.05 -9.08 4.08
C LEU A 199 -4.32 -8.30 2.78
N TYR A 200 -5.39 -7.52 2.76
CA TYR A 200 -5.73 -6.70 1.59
C TYR A 200 -4.72 -5.56 1.36
N HIS A 201 -4.22 -4.95 2.45
CA HIS A 201 -3.13 -3.96 2.43
C HIS A 201 -1.83 -4.54 1.85
N GLU A 202 -1.34 -5.67 2.37
CA GLU A 202 -0.09 -6.27 1.89
C GLU A 202 -0.22 -6.79 0.45
N ALA A 203 -1.40 -7.30 0.08
CA ALA A 203 -1.67 -7.69 -1.31
C ALA A 203 -1.65 -6.48 -2.25
N ARG A 204 -2.05 -5.30 -1.77
CA ARG A 204 -1.91 -4.07 -2.56
C ARG A 204 -0.45 -3.77 -2.85
N HIS A 205 0.46 -3.95 -1.89
CA HIS A 205 1.89 -3.81 -2.16
C HIS A 205 2.38 -4.76 -3.25
N CYS A 206 1.97 -6.03 -3.23
CA CYS A 206 2.29 -6.98 -4.30
C CYS A 206 1.86 -6.45 -5.68
N GLN A 207 0.63 -5.96 -5.78
CA GLN A 207 0.10 -5.41 -7.02
C GLN A 207 0.84 -4.14 -7.46
N GLN A 208 1.14 -3.23 -6.53
CA GLN A 208 1.91 -2.01 -6.79
C GLN A 208 3.29 -2.32 -7.34
N TRP A 209 4.05 -3.19 -6.67
CA TRP A 209 5.40 -3.58 -7.09
C TRP A 209 5.41 -4.19 -8.49
N PHE A 210 4.45 -5.07 -8.80
CA PHE A 210 4.34 -5.68 -10.13
C PHE A 210 4.21 -4.62 -11.24
N TRP A 211 3.31 -3.66 -11.07
CA TRP A 211 3.07 -2.62 -12.09
C TRP A 211 4.17 -1.55 -12.12
N ILE A 212 4.84 -1.30 -10.98
CA ILE A 212 6.02 -0.43 -10.93
C ILE A 212 7.17 -1.05 -11.73
N TYR A 213 7.41 -2.36 -11.59
CA TYR A 213 8.38 -3.09 -12.40
C TYR A 213 8.05 -3.02 -13.89
N ALA A 214 6.79 -3.25 -14.24
CA ALA A 214 6.32 -3.13 -15.62
C ALA A 214 6.61 -1.73 -16.19
N LEU A 215 6.31 -0.67 -15.43
CA LEU A 215 6.51 0.72 -15.87
C LEU A 215 7.98 1.06 -16.15
N VAL A 216 8.89 0.69 -15.24
CA VAL A 216 10.32 1.02 -15.40
C VAL A 216 10.99 0.20 -16.49
N GLN A 217 10.51 -1.02 -16.75
CA GLN A 217 11.08 -1.91 -17.77
C GLN A 217 10.54 -1.61 -19.18
N GLN A 218 9.25 -1.33 -19.33
CA GLN A 218 8.62 -1.09 -20.63
C GLN A 218 8.71 0.37 -21.09
N HIS A 219 8.78 1.32 -20.15
CA HIS A 219 8.86 2.75 -20.44
C HIS A 219 9.99 3.44 -19.65
N PRO A 220 11.25 3.00 -19.83
CA PRO A 220 12.39 3.57 -19.12
C PRO A 220 12.60 5.07 -19.41
N ASP A 221 12.15 5.52 -20.57
CA ASP A 221 12.18 6.91 -21.02
C ASP A 221 11.22 7.83 -20.25
N ASN A 222 10.30 7.28 -19.45
CA ASN A 222 9.56 8.05 -18.45
C ASN A 222 10.46 8.62 -17.33
N PHE A 223 11.69 8.11 -17.23
CA PHE A 223 12.65 8.39 -16.18
C PHE A 223 14.00 8.81 -16.77
N ASP A 224 13.98 9.69 -17.78
CA ASP A 224 15.14 10.21 -18.51
C ASP A 224 16.34 10.62 -17.64
N ARG A 225 16.10 11.17 -16.44
CA ARG A 225 17.14 11.58 -15.48
C ARG A 225 17.65 10.46 -14.56
N MET A 226 17.06 9.27 -14.62
CA MET A 226 17.34 8.09 -13.80
C MET A 226 17.39 6.85 -14.69
N SER A 227 18.23 6.87 -15.72
CA SER A 227 18.29 5.80 -16.74
C SER A 227 18.60 4.41 -16.17
N SER A 228 19.15 4.33 -14.95
CA SER A 228 19.46 3.07 -14.28
C SER A 228 18.23 2.40 -13.66
N ILE A 229 17.11 3.12 -13.51
CA ILE A 229 15.90 2.64 -12.84
C ILE A 229 15.33 1.36 -13.46
N ALA A 230 15.49 1.17 -14.78
CA ALA A 230 15.00 -0.03 -15.47
C ALA A 230 15.72 -1.31 -15.02
N LYS A 231 16.93 -1.20 -14.46
CA LYS A 231 17.75 -2.32 -13.96
C LYS A 231 17.45 -2.65 -12.50
N TRP A 232 16.78 -1.75 -11.78
CA TRP A 232 16.47 -1.87 -10.36
C TRP A 232 15.65 -3.11 -9.98
N PRO A 233 14.59 -3.50 -10.73
CA PRO A 233 13.80 -4.68 -10.39
C PRO A 233 14.63 -5.96 -10.31
N TYR A 234 15.55 -6.16 -11.26
CA TYR A 234 16.42 -7.33 -11.27
C TYR A 234 17.37 -7.33 -10.06
N SER A 235 17.95 -6.18 -9.71
CA SER A 235 18.81 -6.08 -8.52
C SER A 235 18.10 -6.40 -7.22
N LEU A 236 16.82 -6.03 -7.07
CA LEU A 236 16.03 -6.40 -5.90
C LEU A 236 15.86 -7.92 -5.80
N ALA A 237 15.45 -8.57 -6.90
CA ALA A 237 15.22 -10.01 -6.97
C ALA A 237 16.48 -10.88 -6.80
N VAL A 238 17.69 -10.29 -6.89
CA VAL A 238 18.96 -10.99 -6.65
C VAL A 238 19.67 -10.60 -5.36
N SER A 239 19.14 -9.64 -4.59
CA SER A 239 19.85 -9.02 -3.46
C SER A 239 19.85 -9.83 -2.14
N THR A 240 19.27 -11.02 -2.08
CA THR A 240 19.19 -11.79 -0.84
C THR A 240 20.43 -12.65 -0.55
N ARG A 241 20.86 -12.65 0.72
CA ARG A 241 21.85 -13.58 1.28
C ARG A 241 21.37 -15.03 1.13
N GLN A 242 22.17 -15.83 0.42
CA GLN A 242 22.38 -17.30 0.40
C GLN A 242 21.29 -18.35 0.74
N ASP A 243 20.10 -18.04 1.29
CA ASP A 243 19.26 -19.07 1.94
C ASP A 243 17.76 -19.11 1.56
N SER A 244 17.34 -18.72 0.34
CA SER A 244 15.93 -18.90 -0.05
C SER A 244 15.71 -19.25 -1.52
N GLY A 245 15.95 -20.52 -1.86
CA GLY A 245 15.85 -21.04 -3.23
C GLY A 245 14.52 -20.73 -3.95
N GLN A 246 13.35 -21.02 -3.34
CA GLN A 246 12.07 -20.86 -4.05
C GLN A 246 11.54 -19.41 -4.15
N GLY A 247 11.69 -18.60 -3.09
CA GLY A 247 11.20 -17.21 -3.11
C GLY A 247 11.99 -16.33 -4.08
N GLN A 248 13.31 -16.54 -4.15
CA GLN A 248 14.18 -15.81 -5.06
C GLN A 248 13.88 -16.13 -6.53
N LEU A 249 13.61 -17.41 -6.86
CA LEU A 249 13.21 -17.81 -8.20
C LEU A 249 11.90 -17.11 -8.62
N GLN A 250 10.89 -17.08 -7.74
CA GLN A 250 9.64 -16.39 -8.05
C GLN A 250 9.87 -14.88 -8.27
N ALA A 251 10.66 -14.21 -7.43
CA ALA A 251 10.93 -12.78 -7.61
C ALA A 251 11.55 -12.48 -8.99
N GLN A 252 12.46 -13.33 -9.47
CA GLN A 252 13.05 -13.22 -10.80
C GLN A 252 12.02 -13.46 -11.93
N ASP A 253 11.21 -14.51 -11.80
CA ASP A 253 10.15 -14.83 -12.76
C ASP A 253 9.13 -13.69 -12.88
N VAL A 254 8.77 -13.08 -11.74
CA VAL A 254 7.88 -11.92 -11.68
C VAL A 254 8.49 -10.72 -12.39
N VAL A 255 9.77 -10.42 -12.16
CA VAL A 255 10.47 -9.33 -12.86
C VAL A 255 10.48 -9.56 -14.37
N ALA A 256 10.69 -10.81 -14.80
CA ALA A 256 10.65 -11.16 -16.23
C ALA A 256 9.23 -11.08 -16.81
N LEU A 257 8.21 -11.39 -16.01
CA LEU A 257 6.81 -11.32 -16.41
C LEU A 257 6.30 -9.88 -16.50
N ALA A 258 6.64 -9.05 -15.52
CA ALA A 258 6.30 -7.62 -15.48
C ALA A 258 6.86 -6.88 -16.71
N ALA A 259 8.07 -7.24 -17.16
CA ALA A 259 8.67 -6.68 -18.37
C ALA A 259 7.87 -6.93 -19.66
N LYS A 260 7.01 -7.97 -19.68
CA LYS A 260 6.26 -8.41 -20.86
C LYS A 260 4.77 -8.06 -20.79
N LYS A 261 4.23 -7.86 -19.58
CA LYS A 261 2.79 -7.68 -19.37
C LYS A 261 2.39 -6.25 -19.76
N PRO A 262 1.58 -6.04 -20.82
CA PRO A 262 1.23 -4.68 -21.24
C PRO A 262 0.55 -3.91 -20.11
N ILE A 263 1.05 -2.70 -19.85
CA ILE A 263 0.45 -1.82 -18.86
C ILE A 263 -0.85 -1.25 -19.47
N PRO A 264 -1.99 -1.34 -18.76
CA PRO A 264 -3.21 -0.72 -19.24
C PRO A 264 -2.99 0.79 -19.47
N ASN A 265 -3.44 1.29 -20.62
CA ASN A 265 -3.24 2.68 -21.04
C ASN A 265 -4.31 3.61 -20.44
N ASP A 266 -4.33 3.69 -19.11
CA ASP A 266 -5.14 4.66 -18.37
C ASP A 266 -4.26 5.79 -17.83
N THR A 267 -4.64 7.04 -18.14
CA THR A 267 -3.80 8.21 -17.86
C THR A 267 -3.68 8.48 -16.36
N ALA A 268 -4.78 8.37 -15.62
CA ALA A 268 -4.79 8.64 -14.18
C ALA A 268 -3.95 7.59 -13.43
N THR A 269 -4.12 6.31 -13.77
CA THR A 269 -3.32 5.22 -13.20
C THR A 269 -1.84 5.37 -13.53
N LEU A 270 -1.47 5.69 -14.77
CA LEU A 270 -0.06 5.84 -15.11
C LEU A 270 0.59 7.03 -14.35
N ILE A 271 -0.17 8.10 -14.06
CA ILE A 271 0.29 9.18 -13.18
C ILE A 271 0.55 8.66 -11.77
N SER A 272 -0.40 7.91 -11.18
CA SER A 272 -0.26 7.24 -9.88
C SER A 272 0.99 6.36 -9.84
N LEU A 273 1.10 5.43 -10.78
CA LEU A 273 2.23 4.50 -10.88
C LEU A 273 3.55 5.25 -10.95
N LYS A 274 3.65 6.31 -11.78
CA LYS A 274 4.88 7.09 -11.87
C LYS A 274 5.28 7.72 -10.53
N ARG A 275 4.33 8.26 -9.75
CA ARG A 275 4.61 8.81 -8.41
C ARG A 275 5.13 7.74 -7.47
N MET A 276 4.46 6.59 -7.41
CA MET A 276 4.87 5.45 -6.58
C MET A 276 6.25 4.94 -7.00
N THR A 277 6.52 4.80 -8.31
CA THR A 277 7.80 4.34 -8.84
C THR A 277 8.96 5.23 -8.40
N VAL A 278 8.85 6.55 -8.58
CA VAL A 278 9.95 7.46 -8.21
C VAL A 278 10.18 7.45 -6.70
N GLY A 279 9.11 7.44 -5.91
CA GLY A 279 9.20 7.38 -4.45
C GLY A 279 9.81 6.06 -3.96
N GLN A 280 9.35 4.91 -4.46
CA GLN A 280 9.87 3.59 -4.08
C GLN A 280 11.32 3.39 -4.54
N TYR A 281 11.68 3.89 -5.73
CA TYR A 281 13.06 3.80 -6.20
C TYR A 281 14.02 4.58 -5.29
N MET A 282 13.67 5.84 -4.97
CA MET A 282 14.43 6.65 -4.03
C MET A 282 14.52 5.97 -2.65
N TYR A 283 13.43 5.37 -2.17
CA TYR A 283 13.40 4.63 -0.91
C TYR A 283 14.39 3.46 -0.91
N VAL A 284 14.39 2.61 -1.95
CA VAL A 284 15.33 1.48 -2.02
C VAL A 284 16.78 1.94 -2.16
N LEU A 285 17.05 2.97 -2.95
CA LEU A 285 18.40 3.55 -3.00
C LEU A 285 18.84 4.06 -1.62
N ASN A 286 17.93 4.64 -0.83
CA ASN A 286 18.23 5.07 0.54
C ASN A 286 18.57 3.90 1.46
N ILE A 287 17.81 2.81 1.41
CA ILE A 287 18.11 1.56 2.12
C ILE A 287 19.50 1.07 1.74
N TRP A 288 19.80 0.95 0.46
CA TRP A 288 21.10 0.48 -0.03
C TRP A 288 22.26 1.36 0.43
N ARG A 289 22.09 2.69 0.41
CA ARG A 289 23.07 3.64 0.98
C ARG A 289 23.32 3.40 2.45
N LYS A 290 22.26 3.22 3.24
CA LYS A 290 22.34 3.00 4.69
C LYS A 290 23.04 1.69 5.04
N PHE A 291 22.78 0.63 4.28
CA PHE A 291 23.35 -0.70 4.51
C PHE A 291 24.64 -0.98 3.72
N ASN A 292 25.22 0.04 3.07
CA ASN A 292 26.42 -0.07 2.23
C ASN A 292 26.32 -1.16 1.13
N PHE A 293 25.13 -1.37 0.59
CA PHE A 293 24.91 -2.27 -0.54
C PHE A 293 25.02 -1.48 -1.85
N VAL A 294 25.88 -1.94 -2.78
CA VAL A 294 25.96 -1.36 -4.14
C VAL A 294 25.33 -2.35 -5.11
N PRO A 295 24.24 -1.99 -5.80
CA PRO A 295 23.61 -2.88 -6.76
C PRO A 295 24.54 -3.12 -7.95
N SER A 296 24.46 -4.30 -8.56
CA SER A 296 25.37 -4.72 -9.65
C SER A 296 25.35 -3.83 -10.89
N TYR A 297 24.31 -3.01 -11.09
CA TYR A 297 24.24 -2.06 -12.20
C TYR A 297 24.95 -0.73 -11.93
N LEU A 298 25.46 -0.51 -10.72
CA LEU A 298 26.27 0.64 -10.35
C LEU A 298 27.70 0.19 -10.02
N PRO A 299 28.72 0.91 -10.50
CA PRO A 299 30.11 0.49 -10.33
C PRO A 299 30.61 0.60 -8.89
N ASP A 300 30.14 1.59 -8.13
CA ASP A 300 30.62 1.88 -6.78
C ASP A 300 29.62 2.70 -5.96
N ARG A 301 30.03 3.04 -4.72
CA ARG A 301 29.24 3.84 -3.79
C ARG A 301 29.06 5.29 -4.24
N ALA A 302 30.01 5.86 -4.98
CA ALA A 302 29.88 7.22 -5.49
C ALA A 302 28.79 7.29 -6.57
N ALA A 303 28.73 6.29 -7.44
CA ALA A 303 27.66 6.14 -8.42
C ALA A 303 26.30 5.91 -7.76
N LEU A 304 26.23 5.15 -6.66
CA LEU A 304 25.02 5.02 -5.84
C LEU A 304 24.54 6.36 -5.28
N GLU A 305 25.45 7.19 -4.76
CA GLU A 305 25.09 8.52 -4.27
C GLU A 305 24.57 9.42 -5.40
N VAL A 306 25.24 9.42 -6.56
CA VAL A 306 24.80 10.19 -7.74
C VAL A 306 23.40 9.76 -8.21
N GLU A 307 23.14 8.45 -8.27
CA GLU A 307 21.83 7.94 -8.66
C GLU A 307 20.76 8.29 -7.63
N PHE A 308 21.08 8.21 -6.33
CA PHE A 308 20.17 8.67 -5.27
C PHE A 308 19.84 10.16 -5.39
N GLN A 309 20.81 11.03 -5.67
CA GLN A 309 20.54 12.46 -5.83
C GLN A 309 19.67 12.75 -7.06
N ARG A 310 19.81 11.97 -8.15
CA ARG A 310 18.91 12.04 -9.31
C ARG A 310 17.49 11.62 -8.94
N ALA A 311 17.34 10.51 -8.22
CA ALA A 311 16.05 10.04 -7.73
C ALA A 311 15.39 11.03 -6.77
N ARG A 312 16.16 11.61 -5.85
CA ARG A 312 15.71 12.67 -4.94
C ARG A 312 15.21 13.89 -5.69
N ALA A 313 15.98 14.39 -6.66
CA ALA A 313 15.56 15.55 -7.47
C ALA A 313 14.27 15.27 -8.25
N ALA A 314 14.11 14.05 -8.80
CA ALA A 314 12.89 13.64 -9.48
C ALA A 314 11.71 13.50 -8.50
N ALA A 315 11.94 12.99 -7.30
CA ALA A 315 10.92 12.87 -6.26
C ALA A 315 10.43 14.24 -5.78
N ILE A 316 11.33 15.19 -5.49
CA ILE A 316 10.97 16.57 -5.12
C ILE A 316 10.07 17.18 -6.20
N ASP A 317 10.44 16.98 -7.46
CA ASP A 317 9.71 17.56 -8.57
C ASP A 317 8.34 16.93 -8.79
N LEU A 318 8.22 15.62 -8.59
CA LEU A 318 6.99 14.87 -8.88
C LEU A 318 6.02 14.83 -7.71
N LEU A 319 6.53 14.90 -6.47
CA LEU A 319 5.76 14.77 -5.24
C LEU A 319 5.54 16.12 -4.52
N GLN A 320 5.95 17.23 -5.15
CA GLN A 320 5.46 18.54 -4.75
C GLN A 320 3.96 18.66 -5.06
N HIS A 321 3.22 19.25 -4.13
CA HIS A 321 1.78 19.53 -4.26
C HIS A 321 0.84 18.33 -4.44
N VAL A 322 1.24 17.13 -4.04
CA VAL A 322 0.42 15.91 -4.20
C VAL A 322 -0.24 15.43 -2.91
N GLY A 323 0.08 16.06 -1.78
CA GLY A 323 -0.49 15.76 -0.46
C GLY A 323 -1.80 16.49 -0.17
N ILE A 324 -2.33 16.30 1.03
CA ILE A 324 -3.61 16.91 1.47
C ILE A 324 -3.62 18.41 1.22
N GLY A 325 -4.64 18.89 0.50
CA GLY A 325 -4.80 20.31 0.16
C GLY A 325 -3.71 20.86 -0.77
N GLY A 326 -3.05 20.02 -1.57
CA GLY A 326 -1.97 20.43 -2.46
C GLY A 326 -0.65 20.72 -1.74
N THR A 327 -0.45 20.10 -0.57
CA THR A 327 0.80 20.18 0.18
C THR A 327 1.88 19.30 -0.46
N SER A 328 3.15 19.66 -0.29
CA SER A 328 4.26 18.84 -0.77
C SER A 328 4.59 17.72 0.21
N ILE A 329 4.89 16.54 -0.31
CA ILE A 329 5.47 15.45 0.49
C ILE A 329 6.94 15.80 0.75
N ASP A 330 7.38 15.67 2.00
CA ASP A 330 8.79 15.75 2.35
C ASP A 330 9.49 14.45 1.95
N VAL A 331 10.22 14.48 0.84
CA VAL A 331 10.79 13.27 0.24
C VAL A 331 11.93 12.68 1.05
N ASP A 332 12.66 13.48 1.83
CA ASP A 332 13.75 12.99 2.65
C ASP A 332 13.20 12.30 3.89
N ALA A 333 12.20 12.92 4.52
CA ALA A 333 11.47 12.33 5.62
C ALA A 333 10.74 11.04 5.20
N MET A 334 10.13 11.03 3.99
CA MET A 334 9.43 9.88 3.41
C MET A 334 10.32 8.63 3.31
N VAL A 335 11.59 8.78 2.93
CA VAL A 335 12.50 7.63 2.73
C VAL A 335 13.40 7.32 3.92
N ALA A 336 13.38 8.15 4.96
CA ALA A 336 14.20 7.96 6.15
C ALA A 336 13.88 6.62 6.84
N GLU A 337 14.95 5.92 7.26
CA GLU A 337 14.84 4.65 7.96
C GLU A 337 15.79 4.61 9.16
N PRO A 338 15.36 4.19 10.37
CA PRO A 338 13.95 3.96 10.72
C PRO A 338 13.12 5.23 10.50
N SER A 339 11.85 5.08 10.10
CA SER A 339 10.99 6.24 9.89
C SER A 339 10.95 7.13 11.14
N GLY A 340 11.18 8.43 10.96
CA GLY A 340 11.21 9.39 12.09
C GLY A 340 9.86 9.57 12.79
N CYS A 341 8.74 9.27 12.12
CA CYS A 341 7.41 9.24 12.69
C CYS A 341 6.47 8.36 11.86
N TYR A 342 5.33 7.97 12.45
CA TYR A 342 4.22 7.37 11.71
C TYR A 342 3.73 8.26 10.56
N CYS A 343 3.86 9.58 10.72
CA CYS A 343 3.47 10.55 9.71
C CYS A 343 4.28 10.49 8.40
N ASN A 344 5.58 10.22 8.48
CA ASN A 344 6.45 10.11 7.31
C ASN A 344 6.23 8.78 6.59
N TYR A 345 5.96 7.73 7.37
CA TYR A 345 5.66 6.40 6.84
C TYR A 345 4.35 6.41 6.03
N THR A 346 3.27 6.90 6.63
CA THR A 346 1.96 7.00 5.94
C THR A 346 1.93 8.00 4.80
N ALA A 347 2.89 8.93 4.75
CA ALA A 347 3.04 9.89 3.64
C ALA A 347 3.64 9.31 2.37
N ARG A 348 4.21 8.11 2.42
CA ARG A 348 4.68 7.40 1.23
C ARG A 348 3.49 7.13 0.30
N PRO A 349 3.55 7.53 -0.99
CA PRO A 349 2.42 7.34 -1.91
C PRO A 349 1.88 5.90 -1.97
N TRP A 350 2.78 4.91 -1.92
CA TRP A 350 2.42 3.50 -1.95
C TRP A 350 1.83 3.00 -0.61
N GLU A 351 2.27 3.54 0.52
CA GLU A 351 1.71 3.21 1.85
C GLU A 351 0.32 3.83 2.02
N ASN A 352 0.15 5.11 1.72
CA ASN A 352 -1.17 5.77 1.78
C ASN A 352 -2.22 5.00 0.96
N ASP A 353 -1.83 4.55 -0.23
CA ASP A 353 -2.69 3.77 -1.11
C ASP A 353 -3.00 2.36 -0.56
N ALA A 354 -2.02 1.68 0.05
CA ALA A 354 -2.25 0.40 0.71
C ALA A 354 -3.11 0.54 1.98
N PHE A 355 -2.91 1.60 2.78
CA PHE A 355 -3.76 1.92 3.93
C PHE A 355 -5.20 2.14 3.51
N PHE A 356 -5.43 2.86 2.41
CA PHE A 356 -6.76 3.04 1.85
C PHE A 356 -7.41 1.70 1.49
N CYS A 357 -6.66 0.76 0.89
CA CYS A 357 -7.16 -0.58 0.59
C CYS A 357 -7.59 -1.32 1.88
N GLY A 358 -6.77 -1.32 2.92
CA GLY A 358 -7.11 -1.92 4.21
C GLY A 358 -8.33 -1.27 4.89
N GLU A 359 -8.47 0.05 4.78
CA GLU A 359 -9.63 0.79 5.27
C GLU A 359 -10.91 0.42 4.51
N MET A 360 -10.85 0.25 3.19
CA MET A 360 -11.99 -0.23 2.39
C MET A 360 -12.38 -1.66 2.74
N ALA A 361 -11.41 -2.56 2.93
CA ALA A 361 -11.70 -3.91 3.41
C ALA A 361 -12.41 -3.88 4.79
N THR A 362 -11.96 -3.03 5.70
CA THR A 362 -12.63 -2.80 6.99
C THR A 362 -14.06 -2.24 6.84
N ALA A 363 -14.27 -1.29 5.93
CA ALA A 363 -15.58 -0.68 5.70
C ALA A 363 -16.60 -1.69 5.17
N TYR A 364 -16.20 -2.51 4.19
CA TYR A 364 -17.07 -3.58 3.67
C TYR A 364 -17.29 -4.68 4.71
N TRP A 365 -16.33 -4.97 5.60
CA TRP A 365 -16.50 -6.02 6.61
C TRP A 365 -17.65 -5.68 7.54
N ARG A 366 -17.68 -4.42 7.99
CA ARG A 366 -18.76 -3.88 8.81
C ARG A 366 -20.09 -3.86 8.06
N ALA A 367 -20.06 -3.50 6.78
CA ALA A 367 -21.26 -3.52 5.93
C ALA A 367 -21.88 -4.92 5.84
N ASP A 368 -21.06 -5.96 5.64
CA ASP A 368 -21.53 -7.34 5.59
C ASP A 368 -22.06 -7.86 6.95
N LEU A 369 -21.66 -7.23 8.07
CA LEU A 369 -22.26 -7.45 9.40
C LEU A 369 -23.56 -6.66 9.64
N GLY A 370 -24.07 -5.94 8.63
CA GLY A 370 -25.29 -5.12 8.75
C GLY A 370 -25.06 -3.74 9.36
N LEU A 371 -23.80 -3.32 9.57
CA LEU A 371 -23.48 -1.94 9.93
C LEU A 371 -23.46 -1.04 8.70
N GLY A 372 -23.55 0.28 8.87
CA GLY A 372 -23.52 1.21 7.75
C GLY A 372 -22.20 1.17 6.95
N LEU A 373 -22.29 1.05 5.63
CA LEU A 373 -21.14 1.15 4.72
C LEU A 373 -20.61 2.60 4.69
N ARG A 374 -19.37 2.79 5.14
CA ARG A 374 -18.66 4.08 5.12
C ARG A 374 -17.56 4.07 4.08
N THR A 375 -17.87 4.53 2.87
CA THR A 375 -16.90 4.74 1.78
C THR A 375 -16.44 6.20 1.74
N TYR A 376 -15.43 6.47 0.91
CA TYR A 376 -14.84 7.79 0.71
C TYR A 376 -15.29 8.44 -0.61
N PRO A 377 -15.35 9.78 -0.68
CA PRO A 377 -15.40 10.52 -1.94
C PRO A 377 -14.17 10.22 -2.80
N ALA A 378 -14.26 10.57 -4.08
CA ALA A 378 -13.19 10.28 -5.04
C ALA A 378 -11.83 10.82 -4.61
N ASP A 379 -11.74 12.06 -4.11
CA ASP A 379 -10.46 12.73 -3.89
C ASP A 379 -9.87 12.62 -2.47
N GLN A 380 -10.31 11.65 -1.68
CA GLN A 380 -9.86 11.49 -0.29
C GLN A 380 -8.59 10.62 -0.16
N CYS A 381 -7.72 10.99 0.77
CA CYS A 381 -6.56 10.18 1.18
C CYS A 381 -6.97 9.13 2.23
N SER A 382 -6.06 8.24 2.65
CA SER A 382 -6.35 7.35 3.79
C SER A 382 -6.49 8.15 5.08
N ARG A 383 -7.26 7.65 6.06
CA ARG A 383 -7.32 8.26 7.39
C ARG A 383 -5.98 8.25 8.10
N ALA A 384 -5.17 7.21 7.85
CA ALA A 384 -3.80 7.16 8.36
C ALA A 384 -2.99 8.39 7.93
N TYR A 385 -3.11 8.78 6.65
CA TYR A 385 -2.46 9.97 6.12
C TYR A 385 -3.10 11.28 6.62
N GLU A 386 -4.43 11.35 6.73
CA GLU A 386 -5.13 12.53 7.29
C GLU A 386 -4.77 12.79 8.75
N HIS A 387 -4.69 11.72 9.55
CA HIS A 387 -4.28 11.79 10.95
C HIS A 387 -2.83 12.26 11.07
N ALA A 388 -1.95 11.71 10.22
CA ALA A 388 -0.55 12.11 10.14
C ALA A 388 -0.36 13.60 9.80
N ASP A 389 -1.07 14.11 8.78
CA ASP A 389 -1.01 15.52 8.39
C ASP A 389 -1.55 16.43 9.51
N SER A 390 -2.65 16.05 10.13
CA SER A 390 -3.23 16.80 11.27
C SER A 390 -2.25 16.91 12.43
N ASN A 391 -1.59 15.82 12.80
CA ASN A 391 -0.57 15.80 13.85
C ASN A 391 0.64 16.67 13.50
N ARG A 392 1.11 16.65 12.24
CA ARG A 392 2.20 17.50 11.77
C ARG A 392 1.84 18.98 11.84
N ARG A 393 0.64 19.37 11.44
CA ARG A 393 0.17 20.76 11.53
C ARG A 393 0.09 21.25 12.97
N LEU A 394 -0.39 20.40 13.88
CA LEU A 394 -0.41 20.70 15.32
C LEU A 394 1.01 20.89 15.87
N ALA A 395 1.93 19.98 15.57
CA ALA A 395 3.32 20.09 16.01
C ALA A 395 3.98 21.39 15.50
N THR A 396 3.72 21.76 14.25
CA THR A 396 4.25 23.01 13.66
C THR A 396 3.71 24.26 14.36
N ARG A 397 2.41 24.27 14.72
CA ARG A 397 1.78 25.38 15.45
C ARG A 397 2.33 25.53 16.86
N VAL A 398 2.53 24.41 17.57
CA VAL A 398 3.12 24.43 18.91
C VAL A 398 4.55 25.00 18.91
N VAL A 399 5.34 24.67 17.88
CA VAL A 399 6.70 25.21 17.72
C VAL A 399 6.68 26.70 17.32
N SER A 400 5.69 27.16 16.55
CA SER A 400 5.55 28.59 16.24
C SER A 400 5.11 29.40 17.46
N ASP A 401 4.24 28.84 18.31
CA ASP A 401 3.75 29.50 19.52
C ASP A 401 4.82 29.55 20.62
N SER A 402 5.69 28.53 20.72
CA SER A 402 6.81 28.53 21.69
C SER A 402 7.97 29.44 21.29
N ASN A 403 8.10 29.80 20.02
CA ASN A 403 9.04 30.82 19.56
C ASN A 403 8.45 32.25 19.58
N GLY A 404 7.15 32.40 19.87
CA GLY A 404 6.45 33.69 19.92
C GLY A 404 6.47 34.40 21.29
N THR A 405 7.01 33.79 22.34
CA THR A 405 6.98 34.32 23.72
C THR A 405 8.23 35.08 24.16
N ASN A 406 9.17 35.41 23.26
CA ASN A 406 10.38 36.16 23.60
C ASN A 406 10.46 37.59 23.05
N ASP A 407 9.33 38.20 22.67
CA ASP A 407 9.30 39.58 22.16
C ASP A 407 8.30 40.47 22.92
N THR A 408 8.52 40.60 24.25
CA THR A 408 8.07 41.80 24.98
C THR A 408 9.14 42.20 26.01
N SER A 409 10.23 42.78 25.52
CA SER A 409 10.98 43.76 26.32
C SER A 409 11.25 44.98 25.45
N GLY A 410 10.41 45.99 25.62
CA GLY A 410 10.52 47.27 24.92
C GLY A 410 9.71 48.34 25.64
N THR A 411 10.43 49.29 26.23
CA THR A 411 10.01 50.56 26.87
C THR A 411 9.38 50.41 28.27
N GLN A 412 9.86 51.05 29.35
CA GLN A 412 10.66 52.29 29.52
C GLN A 412 11.85 52.08 30.46
#